data_AF-V5H354-F1
#
_entry.id   AF-V5H354-F1
#
_cell.length_a   1.000
_cell.length_b   1.000
_cell.length_c   1.000
_cell.angle_alpha   90.00
_cell.angle_beta   90.00
_cell.angle_gamma   90.00
#
_symmetry.space_group_name_H-M   'P 1'
#
loop_
_entity.id
_entity.type
_entity.pdbx_description
1 polymer ?
#
loop_
_entity_poly.entity_id
_entity_poly.type
_entity_poly.pdbx_seq_one_letter_code
_entity_poly.pdbx_strand_id
1 'polypeptide(L)'
;WGSYRCSCSPGFTLNYDNRTCTDIDECERFKDRKLCIGTCKNIPGSYACDCPPGYKLGGDGRICIDIDECEQSRPCSPEDVCLNTRGGYKCYQIKCPKNYVRDSEQKPRCKRLQSVCDSRDNQCLLMPEQYTYQYMTLVSNLPLPEGHIQLFQIKGPQWTLARAEFSMKLLDVTAPYGIEKVNEHFFQKINNHFNSMQLYLIKKVAGPQEIKIQIEMRLYQGNSIIGNVVVYIIIVVSEYPF
;
A
#
# COMPACT_ATOMS: atom_id res chain seq x y z
N TRP A 1 -51.15 -51.65 0.84
CA TRP A 1 -51.05 -50.19 0.98
C TRP A 1 -49.58 -49.84 0.96
N GLY A 2 -49.13 -49.11 -0.06
CA GLY A 2 -47.77 -48.62 -0.14
C GLY A 2 -47.81 -47.15 -0.53
N SER A 3 -47.31 -46.26 0.33
CA SER A 3 -47.03 -44.88 -0.02
C SER A 3 -45.53 -44.75 -0.28
N TYR A 4 -45.17 -43.99 -1.32
CA TYR A 4 -43.79 -43.61 -1.60
C TYR A 4 -43.64 -42.11 -1.35
N ARG A 5 -42.42 -41.70 -0.99
CA ARG A 5 -42.08 -40.28 -0.81
C ARG A 5 -40.86 -39.97 -1.65
N CYS A 6 -40.98 -38.96 -2.52
CA CYS A 6 -39.86 -38.45 -3.30
C CYS A 6 -39.06 -37.45 -2.45
N SER A 7 -37.74 -37.46 -2.61
CA SER A 7 -36.82 -36.50 -2.01
C SER A 7 -35.80 -36.06 -3.06
N CYS A 8 -35.34 -34.82 -2.95
CA CYS A 8 -34.32 -34.28 -3.85
C CYS A 8 -32.90 -34.47 -3.27
N SER A 9 -31.91 -34.49 -4.16
CA SER A 9 -30.50 -34.42 -3.79
C SER A 9 -30.18 -33.11 -3.04
N PRO A 10 -29.10 -33.06 -2.23
CA PRO A 10 -28.63 -31.81 -1.64
C PRO A 10 -28.46 -30.71 -2.71
N GLY A 11 -28.83 -29.48 -2.37
CA GLY A 11 -28.82 -28.34 -3.30
C GLY A 11 -30.08 -28.20 -4.15
N PHE A 12 -31.07 -29.10 -4.03
CA PHE A 12 -32.33 -29.03 -4.78
C PHE A 12 -33.54 -29.00 -3.84
N THR A 13 -34.61 -28.34 -4.28
CA THR A 13 -35.90 -28.29 -3.60
C THR A 13 -36.98 -29.03 -4.38
N LEU A 14 -37.87 -29.74 -3.69
CA LEU A 14 -38.99 -30.44 -4.31
C LEU A 14 -40.05 -29.44 -4.74
N ASN A 15 -40.49 -29.54 -6.00
CA ASN A 15 -41.54 -28.70 -6.55
C ASN A 15 -42.92 -29.09 -6.02
N TYR A 16 -43.92 -28.23 -6.24
CA TYR A 16 -45.32 -28.45 -5.83
C TYR A 16 -45.95 -29.73 -6.39
N ASP A 17 -45.39 -30.30 -7.47
CA ASP A 17 -45.83 -31.56 -8.06
C ASP A 17 -45.38 -32.81 -7.28
N ASN A 18 -44.59 -32.63 -6.21
CA ASN A 18 -43.97 -33.68 -5.39
C ASN A 18 -43.15 -34.71 -6.18
N ARG A 19 -42.67 -34.35 -7.38
CA ARG A 19 -41.96 -35.28 -8.27
C ARG A 19 -40.72 -34.68 -8.91
N THR A 20 -40.73 -33.38 -9.23
CA THR A 20 -39.61 -32.71 -9.87
C THR A 20 -38.81 -31.91 -8.84
N CYS A 21 -37.51 -31.82 -9.07
CA CYS A 21 -36.58 -31.07 -8.22
C CYS A 21 -36.07 -29.86 -9.00
N THR A 22 -36.11 -28.69 -8.38
CA THR A 22 -35.46 -27.48 -8.90
C THR A 22 -34.24 -27.16 -8.08
N ASP A 23 -33.22 -26.67 -8.77
CA ASP A 23 -32.01 -26.21 -8.15
C ASP A 23 -32.29 -25.04 -7.21
N ILE A 24 -31.64 -25.03 -6.04
CA ILE A 24 -31.73 -23.91 -5.11
C ILE A 24 -30.69 -22.89 -5.55
N ASP A 25 -31.12 -21.74 -6.04
CA ASP A 25 -30.19 -20.64 -6.29
C ASP A 25 -29.68 -20.06 -4.97
N GLU A 26 -28.53 -20.52 -4.49
CA GLU A 26 -27.95 -20.04 -3.23
C GLU A 26 -27.54 -18.57 -3.31
N CYS A 27 -27.21 -18.08 -4.50
CA CYS A 27 -26.81 -16.68 -4.71
C CYS A 27 -27.99 -15.73 -4.47
N GLU A 28 -29.18 -16.08 -4.95
CA GLU A 28 -30.38 -15.28 -4.68
C GLU A 28 -30.93 -15.55 -3.27
N ARG A 29 -30.95 -16.82 -2.84
CA ARG A 29 -31.48 -17.21 -1.52
C ARG A 29 -30.71 -16.62 -0.34
N PHE A 30 -29.40 -16.43 -0.48
CA PHE A 30 -28.53 -15.92 0.58
C PHE A 30 -27.85 -14.60 0.23
N LYS A 31 -28.42 -13.83 -0.70
CA LYS A 31 -27.93 -12.53 -1.15
C LYS A 31 -27.56 -11.58 -0.01
N ASP A 32 -28.39 -11.54 1.04
CA ASP A 32 -28.18 -10.65 2.20
C ASP A 32 -27.12 -11.16 3.20
N ARG A 33 -26.64 -12.40 3.05
CA ARG A 33 -25.71 -13.04 4.00
C ARG A 33 -24.24 -12.99 3.55
N LYS A 34 -23.92 -12.24 2.49
CA LYS A 34 -22.56 -12.16 1.89
C LYS A 34 -21.94 -13.54 1.69
N LEU A 35 -22.60 -14.38 0.90
CA LEU A 35 -22.19 -15.77 0.64
C LEU A 35 -20.77 -15.87 0.04
N CYS A 36 -20.40 -14.87 -0.77
CA CYS A 36 -19.07 -14.67 -1.35
C CYS A 36 -18.61 -13.22 -1.10
N ILE A 37 -17.30 -12.99 -0.97
CA ILE A 37 -16.74 -11.63 -1.05
C ILE A 37 -16.70 -11.13 -2.51
N GLY A 38 -16.46 -12.05 -3.45
CA GLY A 38 -16.52 -11.79 -4.89
C GLY A 38 -17.92 -12.00 -5.48
N THR A 39 -18.00 -12.45 -6.73
CA THR A 39 -19.25 -12.73 -7.43
C THR A 39 -19.73 -14.15 -7.14
N CYS A 40 -20.98 -14.30 -6.73
CA CYS A 40 -21.61 -15.62 -6.59
C CYS A 40 -22.13 -16.11 -7.95
N LYS A 41 -21.85 -17.36 -8.27
CA LYS A 41 -22.41 -18.09 -9.42
C LYS A 41 -23.18 -19.30 -8.95
N ASN A 42 -24.46 -19.36 -9.29
CA ASN A 42 -25.27 -20.54 -9.05
C ASN A 42 -24.87 -21.67 -10.01
N ILE A 43 -24.71 -22.90 -9.49
CA ILE A 43 -24.39 -24.09 -10.27
C ILE A 43 -25.33 -25.23 -9.87
N PRO A 44 -25.80 -26.10 -10.78
CA PRO A 44 -26.74 -27.15 -10.39
C PRO A 44 -26.26 -28.00 -9.20
N GLY A 45 -26.96 -27.92 -8.07
CA GLY A 45 -26.68 -28.60 -6.81
C GLY A 45 -25.74 -27.88 -5.85
N SER A 46 -25.23 -26.68 -6.19
CA SER A 46 -24.35 -25.88 -5.33
C SER A 46 -24.16 -24.43 -5.82
N TYR A 47 -23.14 -23.74 -5.30
CA TYR A 47 -22.71 -22.45 -5.80
C TYR A 47 -21.19 -22.37 -5.86
N ALA A 48 -20.67 -21.49 -6.70
CA ALA A 48 -19.26 -21.15 -6.77
C ALA A 48 -19.06 -19.65 -6.52
N CYS A 49 -17.95 -19.30 -5.88
CA CYS A 49 -17.54 -17.91 -5.72
C CYS A 49 -16.39 -17.61 -6.69
N ASP A 50 -16.56 -16.55 -7.49
CA ASP A 50 -15.52 -16.04 -8.38
C ASP A 50 -14.91 -14.76 -7.80
N CYS A 51 -13.59 -14.69 -7.84
CA CYS A 51 -12.86 -13.52 -7.39
C CYS A 51 -12.61 -12.53 -8.53
N PRO A 52 -12.60 -11.21 -8.22
CA PRO A 52 -12.24 -10.21 -9.22
C PRO A 52 -10.78 -10.39 -9.66
N PRO A 53 -10.38 -9.81 -10.81
CA PRO A 53 -8.99 -9.81 -11.26
C PRO A 53 -8.02 -9.33 -10.16
N GLY A 54 -6.86 -9.97 -10.03
CA GLY A 54 -5.88 -9.70 -8.96
C GLY A 54 -6.16 -10.43 -7.64
N TYR A 55 -7.20 -11.26 -7.58
CA TYR A 55 -7.53 -12.05 -6.39
C TYR A 55 -7.70 -13.54 -6.73
N LYS A 56 -7.39 -14.39 -5.75
CA LYS A 56 -7.60 -15.84 -5.81
C LYS A 56 -8.56 -16.28 -4.71
N LEU A 57 -9.24 -17.40 -4.95
CA LEU A 57 -10.14 -18.00 -3.97
C LEU A 57 -9.34 -18.57 -2.78
N GLY A 58 -9.76 -18.21 -1.57
CA GLY A 58 -9.19 -18.73 -0.33
C GLY A 58 -9.51 -20.20 -0.10
N GLY A 59 -8.88 -20.81 0.90
CA GLY A 59 -9.07 -22.22 1.22
C GLY A 59 -10.49 -22.59 1.66
N ASP A 60 -11.31 -21.62 2.05
CA ASP A 60 -12.71 -21.78 2.41
C ASP A 60 -13.67 -21.73 1.19
N GLY A 61 -13.15 -21.42 0.01
CA GLY A 61 -13.93 -21.30 -1.22
C GLY A 61 -14.86 -20.08 -1.29
N ARG A 62 -14.75 -19.12 -0.35
CA ARG A 62 -15.69 -17.98 -0.24
C ARG A 62 -15.00 -16.62 -0.15
N ILE A 63 -13.80 -16.59 0.42
CA ILE A 63 -13.01 -15.38 0.60
C ILE A 63 -12.10 -15.17 -0.63
N CYS A 64 -12.01 -13.92 -1.09
CA CYS A 64 -11.04 -13.55 -2.10
C CYS A 64 -9.79 -12.97 -1.44
N ILE A 65 -8.65 -13.59 -1.72
CA ILE A 65 -7.35 -13.22 -1.19
C ILE A 65 -6.57 -12.55 -2.31
N ASP A 66 -5.97 -11.42 -2.01
CA ASP A 66 -5.10 -10.70 -2.93
C ASP A 66 -3.96 -11.61 -3.45
N ILE A 67 -3.68 -11.53 -4.74
CA ILE A 67 -2.54 -12.22 -5.35
C ILE A 67 -1.35 -11.31 -5.21
N ASP A 68 -0.35 -11.70 -4.42
CA ASP A 68 0.93 -10.98 -4.45
C ASP A 68 1.65 -11.28 -5.78
N GLU A 69 1.50 -10.40 -6.76
CA GLU A 69 2.14 -10.59 -8.06
C GLU A 69 3.66 -10.40 -7.96
N CYS A 70 4.14 -9.58 -7.03
CA CYS A 70 5.57 -9.37 -6.82
C CYS A 70 6.29 -10.64 -6.39
N GLU A 71 5.65 -11.46 -5.56
CA GLU A 71 6.18 -12.77 -5.16
C GLU A 71 5.94 -13.85 -6.22
N GLN A 72 4.74 -13.88 -6.83
CA GLN A 72 4.33 -15.01 -7.68
C GLN A 72 4.87 -14.93 -9.11
N SER A 73 4.80 -13.76 -9.76
CA SER A 73 5.13 -13.62 -11.19
C SER A 73 6.36 -12.75 -11.44
N ARG A 74 6.83 -12.00 -10.43
CA ARG A 74 7.94 -11.05 -10.53
C ARG A 74 7.82 -10.16 -11.78
N PRO A 75 6.73 -9.39 -11.89
CA PRO A 75 6.33 -8.76 -13.15
C PRO A 75 7.17 -7.53 -13.53
N CYS A 76 7.98 -7.02 -12.61
CA CYS A 76 8.82 -5.85 -12.82
C CYS A 76 10.21 -6.22 -13.33
N SER A 77 10.91 -5.25 -13.95
CA SER A 77 12.32 -5.42 -14.30
C SER A 77 13.15 -5.74 -13.05
N PRO A 78 14.26 -6.50 -13.16
CA PRO A 78 15.10 -6.85 -11.99
C PRO A 78 15.66 -5.64 -11.22
N GLU A 79 15.74 -4.49 -11.86
CA GLU A 79 16.25 -3.24 -11.30
C GLU A 79 15.15 -2.33 -10.71
N ASP A 80 13.88 -2.67 -10.92
CA ASP A 80 12.74 -1.92 -10.42
C ASP A 80 12.27 -2.44 -9.07
N VAL A 81 11.65 -1.57 -8.28
CA VAL A 81 10.98 -1.96 -7.05
C VAL A 81 9.56 -2.41 -7.41
N CYS A 82 9.25 -3.68 -7.13
CA CYS A 82 7.87 -4.18 -7.23
C CYS A 82 7.14 -3.88 -5.93
N LEU A 83 5.96 -3.28 -6.05
CA LEU A 83 5.06 -2.96 -4.94
C LEU A 83 3.71 -3.62 -5.17
N ASN A 84 3.39 -4.63 -4.36
CA ASN A 84 2.09 -5.30 -4.40
C ASN A 84 1.01 -4.39 -3.80
N THR A 85 -0.11 -4.25 -4.49
CA THR A 85 -1.27 -3.43 -4.09
C THR A 85 -2.52 -4.30 -4.09
N ARG A 86 -3.57 -3.91 -3.35
CA ARG A 86 -4.81 -4.71 -3.37
C ARG A 86 -5.42 -4.71 -4.78
N GLY A 87 -5.47 -5.87 -5.42
CA GLY A 87 -5.97 -6.10 -6.78
C GLY A 87 -4.94 -5.86 -7.91
N GLY A 88 -3.64 -5.73 -7.62
CA GLY A 88 -2.62 -5.60 -8.65
C GLY A 88 -1.26 -5.14 -8.12
N TYR A 89 -0.39 -4.62 -8.99
CA TYR A 89 0.96 -4.19 -8.58
C TYR A 89 1.41 -2.90 -9.27
N LYS A 90 2.47 -2.30 -8.73
CA LYS A 90 3.19 -1.17 -9.35
C LYS A 90 4.68 -1.45 -9.40
N CYS A 91 5.30 -1.08 -10.52
CA CYS A 91 6.75 -1.12 -10.69
C CYS A 91 7.31 0.30 -10.62
N TYR A 92 8.25 0.52 -9.71
CA TYR A 92 8.92 1.80 -9.55
C TYR A 92 10.38 1.72 -9.98
N GLN A 93 10.68 2.46 -11.04
CA GLN A 93 12.06 2.72 -11.41
C GLN A 93 12.64 3.85 -10.55
N ILE A 94 13.75 3.59 -9.88
CA ILE A 94 14.45 4.61 -9.09
C ILE A 94 15.34 5.42 -10.02
N LYS A 95 14.97 6.69 -10.23
CA LYS A 95 15.76 7.65 -10.98
C LYS A 95 16.50 8.57 -9.99
N CYS A 96 17.81 8.38 -9.87
CA CYS A 96 18.62 9.26 -9.04
C CYS A 96 18.66 10.68 -9.63
N PRO A 97 18.64 11.72 -8.79
CA PRO A 97 18.87 13.09 -9.24
C PRO A 97 20.22 13.24 -9.94
N LYS A 98 20.38 14.30 -10.74
CA LYS A 98 21.66 14.63 -11.38
C LYS A 98 22.78 14.67 -10.33
N ASN A 99 23.92 14.06 -10.64
CA ASN A 99 25.10 13.93 -9.78
C ASN A 99 25.00 12.91 -8.62
N TYR A 100 23.95 12.10 -8.61
CA TYR A 100 23.80 10.99 -7.67
C TYR A 100 23.81 9.67 -8.43
N VAL A 101 24.36 8.64 -7.79
CA VAL A 101 24.40 7.27 -8.33
C VAL A 101 23.66 6.32 -7.39
N ARG A 102 23.13 5.23 -7.95
CA ARG A 102 22.49 4.18 -7.17
C ARG A 102 23.50 3.61 -6.18
N ASP A 103 23.06 3.47 -4.94
CA ASP A 103 23.80 2.77 -3.92
C ASP A 103 23.61 1.26 -4.12
N SER A 104 24.64 0.59 -4.62
CA SER A 104 24.58 -0.85 -4.92
C SER A 104 24.36 -1.70 -3.67
N GLU A 105 24.83 -1.23 -2.52
CA GLU A 105 24.76 -1.96 -1.25
C GLU A 105 23.43 -1.74 -0.52
N GLN A 106 22.76 -0.60 -0.78
CA GLN A 106 21.60 -0.14 -0.02
C GLN A 106 20.50 0.36 -0.96
N LYS A 107 20.14 -0.41 -2.01
CA LYS A 107 18.90 -0.18 -2.78
C LYS A 107 17.73 -0.11 -1.78
N PRO A 108 16.82 0.88 -1.82
CA PRO A 108 16.53 1.90 -2.84
C PRO A 108 17.15 3.30 -2.55
N ARG A 109 18.47 3.43 -2.44
CA ARG A 109 19.16 4.71 -2.16
C ARG A 109 19.99 5.22 -3.33
N CYS A 110 20.14 6.54 -3.36
CA CYS A 110 21.05 7.26 -4.24
C CYS A 110 22.07 8.01 -3.37
N LYS A 111 23.36 7.80 -3.61
CA LYS A 111 24.46 8.49 -2.93
C LYS A 111 25.03 9.59 -3.82
N ARG A 112 25.41 10.72 -3.22
CA ARG A 112 26.11 11.80 -3.92
C ARG A 112 27.48 11.31 -4.35
N LEU A 113 27.89 11.63 -5.58
CA LEU A 113 29.26 11.36 -6.01
C LEU A 113 30.24 12.30 -5.29
N GLN A 114 31.24 11.73 -4.62
CA GLN A 114 32.21 12.51 -3.84
C GLN A 114 33.07 13.42 -4.71
N SER A 115 33.31 13.05 -5.98
CA SER A 115 34.05 13.83 -6.97
C SER A 115 33.29 15.05 -7.51
N VAL A 116 32.01 15.22 -7.16
CA VAL A 116 31.18 16.29 -7.73
C VAL A 116 31.26 17.60 -6.94
N CYS A 117 31.46 17.54 -5.62
CA CYS A 117 31.62 18.75 -4.81
C CYS A 117 33.10 19.04 -4.58
N ASP A 118 33.57 20.21 -5.02
CA ASP A 118 34.82 20.78 -4.52
C ASP A 118 34.65 21.11 -3.02
N SER A 119 35.67 20.85 -2.21
CA SER A 119 35.68 21.17 -0.79
C SER A 119 35.54 22.67 -0.50
N ARG A 120 35.73 23.53 -1.50
CA ARG A 120 35.54 24.98 -1.42
C ARG A 120 34.15 25.46 -1.84
N ASP A 121 33.34 24.61 -2.48
CA ASP A 121 31.98 24.96 -2.88
C ASP A 121 30.99 24.68 -1.74
N ASN A 122 30.85 25.67 -0.87
CA ASN A 122 29.92 25.62 0.26
C ASN A 122 28.46 25.38 -0.16
N GLN A 123 28.04 25.80 -1.37
CA GLN A 123 26.67 25.53 -1.84
C GLN A 123 26.50 24.06 -2.23
N CYS A 124 27.50 23.46 -2.88
CA CYS A 124 27.48 22.03 -3.19
C CYS A 124 27.50 21.17 -1.93
N LEU A 125 28.30 21.55 -0.93
CA LEU A 125 28.40 20.82 0.34
C LEU A 125 27.08 20.78 1.13
N LEU A 126 26.22 21.78 0.97
CA LEU A 126 24.87 21.83 1.57
C LEU A 126 23.84 20.90 0.90
N MET A 127 24.15 20.37 -0.29
CA MET A 127 23.27 19.41 -0.96
C MET A 127 23.15 18.11 -0.15
N PRO A 128 22.04 17.38 -0.30
CA PRO A 128 21.85 16.10 0.39
C PRO A 128 22.99 15.13 0.10
N GLU A 129 23.50 14.45 1.12
CA GLU A 129 24.50 13.39 0.94
C GLU A 129 23.90 12.18 0.24
N GLN A 130 22.60 11.97 0.45
CA GLN A 130 21.85 10.87 -0.11
C GLN A 130 20.35 11.15 -0.22
N TYR A 131 19.73 10.41 -1.13
CA TYR A 131 18.29 10.29 -1.27
C TYR A 131 17.88 8.84 -1.02
N THR A 132 16.83 8.62 -0.24
CA THR A 132 16.23 7.31 0.01
C THR A 132 14.80 7.30 -0.52
N TYR A 133 14.38 6.22 -1.19
CA TYR A 133 13.02 6.06 -1.70
C TYR A 133 12.31 4.95 -0.94
N GLN A 134 11.35 5.30 -0.10
CA GLN A 134 10.51 4.36 0.62
C GLN A 134 9.18 4.19 -0.13
N TYR A 135 8.79 2.95 -0.35
CA TYR A 135 7.51 2.61 -0.96
C TYR A 135 6.64 1.91 0.08
N MET A 136 5.34 2.20 0.07
CA MET A 136 4.36 1.51 0.91
C MET A 136 2.99 1.52 0.26
N THR A 137 2.15 0.56 0.65
CA THR A 137 0.76 0.49 0.20
C THR A 137 -0.20 0.74 1.35
N LEU A 138 -1.31 1.39 1.02
CA LEU A 138 -2.47 1.55 1.89
C LEU A 138 -3.71 1.06 1.16
N VAL A 139 -4.67 0.55 1.91
CA VAL A 139 -5.99 0.21 1.37
C VAL A 139 -6.93 1.40 1.44
N SER A 140 -7.86 1.50 0.49
CA SER A 140 -8.86 2.58 0.47
C SER A 140 -9.67 2.59 1.76
N ASN A 141 -9.84 3.77 2.36
CA ASN A 141 -10.63 3.99 3.57
C ASN A 141 -10.23 3.13 4.78
N LEU A 142 -8.94 2.76 4.87
CA LEU A 142 -8.39 2.00 5.99
C LEU A 142 -8.82 2.60 7.34
N PRO A 143 -9.38 1.80 8.28
CA PRO A 143 -9.74 2.28 9.60
C PRO A 143 -8.49 2.75 10.36
N LEU A 144 -8.63 3.87 11.07
CA LEU A 144 -7.55 4.44 11.87
C LEU A 144 -7.74 4.03 13.34
N PRO A 145 -7.03 3.00 13.83
CA PRO A 145 -7.07 2.66 15.26
C PRO A 145 -6.59 3.87 16.07
N GLU A 146 -7.27 4.20 17.16
CA GLU A 146 -6.91 5.38 17.98
C GLU A 146 -6.88 6.71 17.19
N GLY A 147 -7.56 6.77 16.04
CA GLY A 147 -7.61 7.95 15.19
C GLY A 147 -6.38 8.19 14.30
N HIS A 148 -5.36 7.31 14.33
CA HIS A 148 -4.16 7.52 13.53
C HIS A 148 -3.41 6.21 13.19
N ILE A 149 -2.49 6.24 12.22
CA ILE A 149 -1.57 5.14 11.89
C ILE A 149 -0.16 5.70 11.70
N GLN A 150 0.84 5.09 12.33
CA GLN A 150 2.24 5.44 12.07
C GLN A 150 2.67 4.92 10.70
N LEU A 151 3.01 5.82 9.78
CA LEU A 151 3.48 5.48 8.44
C LEU A 151 5.00 5.28 8.39
N PHE A 152 5.74 6.12 9.11
CA PHE A 152 7.19 6.16 8.98
C PHE A 152 7.86 6.71 10.24
N GLN A 153 9.10 6.28 10.48
CA GLN A 153 9.96 6.83 11.53
C GLN A 153 11.40 6.95 11.02
N ILE A 154 12.05 8.06 11.33
CA ILE A 154 13.47 8.29 11.12
C ILE A 154 14.13 8.74 12.42
N LYS A 155 15.34 8.25 12.68
CA LYS A 155 16.16 8.63 13.83
C LYS A 155 17.46 9.25 13.32
N GLY A 156 17.85 10.37 13.91
CA GLY A 156 19.17 10.94 13.74
C GLY A 156 20.24 10.13 14.51
N PRO A 157 21.52 10.51 14.39
CA PRO A 157 22.61 9.87 15.10
C PRO A 157 22.43 9.96 16.62
N GLN A 158 22.64 8.85 17.34
CA GLN A 158 22.42 8.75 18.78
C GLN A 158 23.66 9.07 19.65
N TRP A 159 24.84 9.17 19.04
CA TRP A 159 26.15 9.21 19.72
C TRP A 159 26.88 10.55 19.54
N THR A 160 26.17 11.56 19.04
CA THR A 160 26.73 12.86 18.69
C THR A 160 26.04 13.97 19.48
N LEU A 161 26.76 15.06 19.81
CA LEU A 161 26.17 16.37 20.17
C LEU A 161 25.38 17.02 19.00
N ALA A 162 25.22 16.31 17.88
CA ALA A 162 24.51 16.82 16.71
C ALA A 162 22.99 16.79 16.94
N ARG A 163 22.31 17.89 16.61
CA ARG A 163 20.84 17.95 16.57
C ARG A 163 20.35 17.62 15.17
N ALA A 164 19.23 16.90 15.07
CA ALA A 164 18.57 16.64 13.81
C ALA A 164 17.31 17.51 13.69
N GLU A 165 17.18 18.23 12.58
CA GLU A 165 15.99 19.00 12.25
C GLU A 165 15.28 18.35 11.07
N PHE A 166 13.98 18.14 11.21
CA PHE A 166 13.18 17.43 10.21
C PHE A 166 12.15 18.36 9.59
N SER A 167 12.05 18.38 8.27
CA SER A 167 10.95 18.99 7.54
C SER A 167 10.19 17.95 6.72
N MET A 168 8.90 18.19 6.49
CA MET A 168 8.04 17.35 5.65
C MET A 168 7.36 18.26 4.62
N LYS A 169 7.27 17.78 3.38
CA LYS A 169 6.55 18.44 2.28
C LYS A 169 5.73 17.40 1.52
N LEU A 170 4.47 17.71 1.24
CA LEU A 170 3.67 16.96 0.28
C LEU A 170 4.04 17.44 -1.12
N LEU A 171 4.70 16.59 -1.92
CA LEU A 171 5.22 17.01 -3.23
C LEU A 171 4.20 16.86 -4.35
N ASP A 172 3.54 15.71 -4.41
CA ASP A 172 2.60 15.40 -5.47
C ASP A 172 1.54 14.40 -4.99
N VAL A 173 0.34 14.54 -5.55
CA VAL A 173 -0.80 13.64 -5.33
C VAL A 173 -1.51 13.42 -6.65
N THR A 174 -1.38 12.19 -7.16
CA THR A 174 -2.05 11.75 -8.38
C THR A 174 -3.27 10.91 -8.01
N ALA A 175 -4.43 11.31 -8.52
CA ALA A 175 -5.72 10.64 -8.29
C ALA A 175 -6.60 10.79 -9.54
N PRO A 176 -7.43 9.79 -9.89
CA PRO A 176 -8.45 9.93 -10.93
C PRO A 176 -9.50 10.99 -10.57
N TYR A 177 -10.30 11.38 -11.57
CA TYR A 177 -11.43 12.29 -11.37
C TYR A 177 -12.45 11.68 -10.39
N GLY A 178 -12.99 12.51 -9.49
CA GLY A 178 -13.99 12.11 -8.50
C GLY A 178 -13.44 11.64 -7.15
N ILE A 179 -12.11 11.47 -7.02
CA ILE A 179 -11.46 11.16 -5.75
C ILE A 179 -10.91 12.44 -5.11
N GLU A 180 -11.27 12.69 -3.84
CA GLU A 180 -10.70 13.81 -3.08
C GLU A 180 -9.20 13.58 -2.87
N LYS A 181 -8.39 14.49 -3.42
CA LYS A 181 -6.95 14.42 -3.28
C LYS A 181 -6.53 14.67 -1.84
N VAL A 182 -5.65 13.82 -1.35
CA VAL A 182 -4.98 14.02 -0.06
C VAL A 182 -4.24 15.36 -0.05
N ASN A 183 -4.26 16.03 1.11
CA ASN A 183 -3.49 17.24 1.36
C ASN A 183 -2.69 17.11 2.67
N GLU A 184 -1.92 18.14 3.02
CA GLU A 184 -1.02 18.10 4.20
C GLU A 184 -1.74 17.82 5.52
N HIS A 185 -3.02 18.18 5.66
CA HIS A 185 -3.81 17.97 6.89
C HIS A 185 -4.21 16.51 7.15
N PHE A 186 -3.90 15.60 6.22
CA PHE A 186 -4.07 14.15 6.42
C PHE A 186 -2.90 13.56 7.20
N PHE A 187 -1.79 14.30 7.30
CA PHE A 187 -0.56 13.82 7.91
C PHE A 187 -0.21 14.65 9.13
N GLN A 188 0.35 13.99 10.13
CA GLN A 188 0.92 14.65 11.29
C GLN A 188 2.36 14.20 11.48
N LYS A 189 3.26 15.18 11.57
CA LYS A 189 4.66 14.95 11.90
C LYS A 189 4.89 15.24 13.37
N ILE A 190 5.50 14.31 14.10
CA ILE A 190 5.86 14.48 15.50
C ILE A 190 7.37 14.32 15.63
N ASN A 191 8.02 15.34 16.20
CA ASN A 191 9.44 15.27 16.57
C ASN A 191 9.54 14.80 18.03
N ASN A 192 10.40 13.83 18.29
CA ASN A 192 10.66 13.29 19.62
C ASN A 192 12.07 13.70 20.10
N HIS A 193 12.25 13.75 21.42
CA HIS A 193 13.48 14.23 22.09
C HIS A 193 14.75 13.47 21.68
N PHE A 194 14.62 12.23 21.21
CA PHE A 194 15.75 11.41 20.73
C PHE A 194 16.21 11.75 19.30
N ASN A 195 16.14 13.01 18.86
CA ASN A 195 16.44 13.43 17.48
C ASN A 195 15.73 12.54 16.45
N SER A 196 14.46 12.23 16.70
CA SER A 196 13.69 11.34 15.83
C SER A 196 12.39 11.98 15.42
N MET A 197 11.88 11.54 14.29
CA MET A 197 10.64 12.05 13.73
C MET A 197 9.78 10.89 13.25
N GLN A 198 8.51 10.96 13.60
CA GLN A 198 7.48 10.02 13.18
C GLN A 198 6.47 10.76 12.30
N LEU A 199 6.03 10.08 11.24
CA LEU A 199 4.97 10.53 10.35
C LEU A 199 3.76 9.65 10.55
N TYR A 200 2.61 10.28 10.79
CA TYR A 200 1.34 9.63 11.02
C TYR A 200 0.33 10.01 9.95
N LEU A 201 -0.52 9.06 9.56
CA LEU A 201 -1.78 9.31 8.88
C LEU A 201 -2.88 9.51 9.92
N ILE A 202 -3.57 10.64 9.88
CA ILE A 202 -4.60 11.02 10.88
C ILE A 202 -6.00 11.14 10.28
N LYS A 203 -6.14 10.99 8.96
CA LYS A 203 -7.42 10.98 8.24
C LYS A 203 -7.47 9.82 7.26
N LYS A 204 -8.65 9.25 7.07
CA LYS A 204 -8.89 8.16 6.11
C LYS A 204 -8.60 8.66 4.71
N VAL A 205 -7.98 7.83 3.88
CA VAL A 205 -7.66 8.16 2.50
C VAL A 205 -8.48 7.27 1.58
N ALA A 206 -9.26 7.89 0.68
CA ALA A 206 -9.93 7.16 -0.39
C ALA A 206 -8.93 6.91 -1.53
N GLY A 207 -8.84 5.68 -2.02
CA GLY A 207 -8.08 5.36 -3.23
C GLY A 207 -8.96 5.33 -4.49
N PRO A 208 -8.36 5.12 -5.68
CA PRO A 208 -6.93 4.93 -5.88
C PRO A 208 -6.18 6.28 -5.95
N GLN A 209 -5.04 6.38 -5.24
CA GLN A 209 -4.18 7.57 -5.27
C GLN A 209 -2.70 7.19 -5.11
N GLU A 210 -1.80 7.96 -5.73
CA GLU A 210 -0.37 7.91 -5.47
C GLU A 210 0.06 9.22 -4.80
N ILE A 211 0.67 9.11 -3.62
CA ILE A 211 1.04 10.23 -2.77
C ILE A 211 2.54 10.24 -2.60
N LYS A 212 3.18 11.37 -2.89
CA LYS A 212 4.62 11.56 -2.75
C LYS A 212 4.94 12.59 -1.68
N ILE A 213 5.56 12.13 -0.60
CA ILE A 213 6.00 12.97 0.52
C ILE A 213 7.52 13.05 0.51
N GLN A 214 8.07 14.24 0.71
CA GLN A 214 9.50 14.44 0.96
C GLN A 214 9.72 14.75 2.43
N ILE A 215 10.65 14.03 3.03
CA ILE A 215 11.19 14.31 4.35
C ILE A 215 12.65 14.73 4.18
N GLU A 216 13.02 15.86 4.76
CA GLU A 216 14.42 16.32 4.80
C GLU A 216 14.89 16.32 6.25
N MET A 217 16.02 15.64 6.52
CA MET A 217 16.72 15.64 7.80
C MET A 217 18.02 16.42 7.65
N ARG A 218 18.12 17.56 8.34
CA ARG A 218 19.35 18.35 8.45
C ARG A 218 20.02 18.10 9.79
N LEU A 219 21.28 17.71 9.75
CA LEU A 219 22.11 17.48 10.92
C LEU A 219 22.92 18.74 11.21
N TYR A 220 22.90 19.20 12.47
CA TYR A 220 23.63 20.38 12.90
C TYR A 220 24.58 20.03 14.04
N GLN A 221 25.78 20.60 14.00
CA GLN A 221 26.70 20.64 15.13
C GLN A 221 26.91 22.11 15.51
N GLY A 222 26.38 22.51 16.66
CA GLY A 222 26.21 23.94 16.97
C GLY A 222 25.24 24.61 15.98
N ASN A 223 25.70 25.67 15.30
CA ASN A 223 24.93 26.40 14.29
C ASN A 223 25.23 25.97 12.86
N SER A 224 26.21 25.08 12.65
CA SER A 224 26.65 24.64 11.32
C SER A 224 25.91 23.38 10.89
N ILE A 225 25.45 23.34 9.63
CA ILE A 225 24.93 22.13 9.02
C ILE A 225 26.10 21.21 8.68
N ILE A 226 26.06 19.98 9.17
CA ILE A 226 27.09 18.96 8.96
C ILE A 226 26.61 17.79 8.09
N GLY A 227 25.31 17.74 7.77
CA GLY A 227 24.76 16.70 6.92
C GLY A 227 23.32 17.00 6.53
N ASN A 228 22.92 16.49 5.37
CA ASN A 228 21.56 16.61 4.87
C ASN A 228 21.15 15.29 4.21
N VAL A 229 20.00 14.74 4.59
CA VAL A 229 19.46 13.50 4.07
C VAL A 229 18.02 13.74 3.63
N VAL A 230 17.69 13.28 2.43
CA VAL A 230 16.32 13.38 1.91
C VAL A 230 15.72 12.00 1.75
N VAL A 231 14.48 11.84 2.19
CA VAL A 231 13.69 10.62 2.03
C VAL A 231 12.42 10.95 1.26
N TYR A 232 12.19 10.26 0.15
CA TYR A 232 10.91 10.25 -0.54
C TYR A 232 10.09 9.07 -0.05
N ILE A 233 8.88 9.33 0.45
CA ILE A 233 7.89 8.30 0.76
C ILE A 233 6.84 8.33 -0.34
N ILE A 234 6.69 7.21 -1.04
CA ILE A 234 5.70 7.00 -2.08
C ILE A 234 4.66 6.04 -1.50
N ILE A 235 3.44 6.54 -1.33
CA ILE A 235 2.31 5.78 -0.80
C ILE A 235 1.35 5.51 -1.94
N VAL A 236 1.06 4.24 -2.19
CA VAL A 236 0.06 3.82 -3.17
C VAL A 236 -1.18 3.35 -2.44
N VAL A 237 -2.27 4.07 -2.62
CA VAL A 237 -3.57 3.72 -2.06
C VAL A 237 -4.33 2.91 -3.10
N SER A 238 -4.72 1.68 -2.76
CA SER A 238 -5.49 0.81 -3.64
C SER A 238 -6.90 1.36 -3.87
N GLU A 239 -7.54 0.98 -4.97
CA GLU A 239 -8.95 1.31 -5.23
C GLU A 239 -9.90 0.59 -4.26
N TYR A 240 -9.61 -0.70 -4.01
CA TYR A 240 -10.48 -1.54 -3.20
C TYR A 240 -10.36 -1.24 -1.70
N PRO A 241 -11.50 -1.09 -0.97
CA PRO A 241 -11.51 -0.90 0.47
C PRO A 241 -11.24 -2.18 1.26
N PHE A 242 -11.10 -2.03 2.59
CA PHE A 242 -10.91 -3.13 3.54
C PHE A 242 -12.05 -4.15 3.48
#